data_AF-A0A410GDV0-F1
#
_entry.id   AF-A0A410GDV0-F1
#
_cell.length_a   1.000
_cell.length_b   1.000
_cell.length_c   1.000
_cell.angle_alpha   90.00
_cell.angle_beta   90.00
_cell.angle_gamma   90.00
#
_symmetry.space_group_name_H-M   'P 1'
#
loop_
_entity.id
_entity.type
_entity.pdbx_description
1 polymer ?
#
loop_
_entity_poly.entity_id
_entity_poly.type
_entity_poly.pdbx_seq_one_letter_code
_entity_poly.pdbx_strand_id
1 'polypeptide(L)'
;MPDMQEAASSLDTQAFASTARLPELIRTQMDKLKELDDNVQSALSAAGDAESSAKKAQALSADRGFFTDKKRTAIEGLQAAGIELAKAVQTSAKAQKTAFEFQERLAEISSKLFGLGLQNIAARQIVVRELEARLKGASEEELSELARQELLGVVRQLKEQESLLRKQDALKEQQDKLASGLASHDKKIAYLLQHTDDLHAILVGRIGGMEQDAKRQEEDIQSLRQHMSENQAQVSLALTEHGSALAALVERAGRVDLKLNDHAEQLQVSASKAHGLGKVVEERKEETFALRQQISEQQLLLQGLSRALALAEAKAEQATAGLSSSLDRRVNVLLAVSVTMAMGLAVAMYFLH
;
A
#
# COMPACT_ATOMS: atom_id res chain seq x y z
N MET A 1 -21.82 12.16 -43.07
CA MET A 1 -21.09 11.44 -44.13
C MET A 1 -22.05 10.72 -45.10
N PRO A 2 -23.01 11.40 -45.78
CA PRO A 2 -23.86 10.72 -46.77
C PRO A 2 -23.24 10.72 -48.20
N ASP A 3 -22.40 11.70 -48.51
CA ASP A 3 -21.95 11.97 -49.89
C ASP A 3 -20.95 10.93 -50.46
N MET A 4 -20.24 10.17 -49.62
CA MET A 4 -19.28 9.17 -50.10
C MET A 4 -19.94 7.85 -50.55
N GLN A 5 -21.08 7.48 -49.97
CA GLN A 5 -21.81 6.27 -50.35
C GLN A 5 -22.58 6.47 -51.67
N GLU A 6 -23.11 7.68 -51.89
CA GLU A 6 -23.79 8.03 -53.15
C GLU A 6 -22.79 8.15 -54.31
N ALA A 7 -21.59 8.71 -54.05
CA ALA A 7 -20.49 8.73 -55.03
C ALA A 7 -19.97 7.33 -55.40
N ALA A 8 -19.81 6.43 -54.44
CA ALA A 8 -19.38 5.05 -54.72
C ALA A 8 -20.43 4.27 -55.52
N SER A 9 -21.72 4.41 -55.19
CA SER A 9 -22.82 3.74 -55.91
C SER A 9 -22.99 4.24 -57.35
N SER A 10 -22.79 5.54 -57.61
CA SER A 10 -22.88 6.11 -58.95
C SER A 10 -21.66 5.75 -59.82
N LEU A 11 -20.46 5.62 -59.22
CA LEU A 11 -19.25 5.10 -59.87
C LEU A 11 -19.41 3.62 -60.28
N ASP A 12 -19.94 2.77 -59.40
CA ASP A 12 -20.19 1.36 -59.72
C ASP A 12 -21.28 1.20 -60.80
N THR A 13 -22.33 2.02 -60.76
CA THR A 13 -23.42 1.97 -61.75
C THR A 13 -22.96 2.48 -63.14
N GLN A 14 -22.13 3.52 -63.19
CA GLN A 14 -21.50 3.98 -64.44
C GLN A 14 -20.42 3.00 -64.96
N ALA A 15 -19.65 2.37 -64.08
CA ALA A 15 -18.68 1.34 -64.43
C ALA A 15 -19.34 0.06 -64.98
N PHE A 16 -20.52 -0.32 -64.47
CA PHE A 16 -21.31 -1.45 -64.98
C PHE A 16 -21.93 -1.16 -66.35
N ALA A 17 -22.49 0.05 -66.54
CA ALA A 17 -23.08 0.45 -67.82
C ALA A 17 -22.02 0.59 -68.95
N SER A 18 -20.80 0.98 -68.60
CA SER A 18 -19.67 1.06 -69.53
C SER A 18 -19.06 -0.33 -69.83
N THR A 19 -18.99 -1.23 -68.85
CA THR A 19 -18.48 -2.60 -69.06
C THR A 19 -19.39 -3.47 -69.93
N ALA A 20 -20.71 -3.27 -69.88
CA ALA A 20 -21.66 -4.01 -70.71
C ALA A 20 -21.47 -3.80 -72.23
N ARG A 21 -20.97 -2.62 -72.63
CA ARG A 21 -20.70 -2.28 -74.05
C ARG A 21 -19.28 -2.63 -74.49
N LEU A 22 -18.40 -3.04 -73.57
CA LEU A 22 -17.01 -3.37 -73.89
C LEU A 22 -16.87 -4.48 -74.95
N PRO A 23 -17.62 -5.60 -74.89
CA PRO A 23 -17.51 -6.64 -75.91
C PRO A 23 -17.78 -6.11 -77.33
N GLU A 24 -18.78 -5.23 -77.49
CA GLU A 24 -19.12 -4.62 -78.77
C GLU A 24 -18.05 -3.62 -79.24
N LEU A 25 -17.49 -2.83 -78.32
CA LEU A 25 -16.42 -1.88 -78.63
C LEU A 25 -15.12 -2.60 -79.03
N ILE A 26 -14.75 -3.66 -78.30
CA ILE A 26 -13.59 -4.51 -78.61
C ILE A 26 -13.81 -5.13 -79.98
N ARG A 27 -14.98 -5.73 -80.21
CA ARG A 27 -15.35 -6.29 -81.52
C ARG A 27 -15.20 -5.27 -82.63
N THR A 28 -15.73 -4.06 -82.45
CA THR A 28 -15.63 -2.99 -83.45
C THR A 28 -14.17 -2.64 -83.78
N GLN A 29 -13.27 -2.61 -82.78
CA GLN A 29 -11.86 -2.36 -83.02
C GLN A 29 -11.18 -3.55 -83.73
N MET A 30 -11.56 -4.77 -83.38
CA MET A 30 -11.05 -5.98 -84.04
C MET A 30 -11.52 -6.09 -85.49
N ASP A 31 -12.76 -5.71 -85.78
CA ASP A 31 -13.31 -5.70 -87.14
C ASP A 31 -12.56 -4.64 -88.00
N LYS A 32 -12.26 -3.47 -87.43
CA LYS A 32 -11.42 -2.44 -88.08
C LYS A 32 -9.99 -2.91 -88.32
N LEU A 33 -9.43 -3.70 -87.41
CA LEU A 33 -8.09 -4.26 -87.58
C LEU A 33 -8.04 -5.26 -88.73
N LYS A 34 -9.07 -6.13 -88.84
CA LYS A 34 -9.21 -7.06 -89.94
C LYS A 34 -9.36 -6.34 -91.29
N GLU A 35 -10.24 -5.33 -91.35
CA GLU A 35 -10.40 -4.49 -92.55
C GLU A 35 -9.08 -3.79 -92.94
N LEU A 36 -8.32 -3.34 -91.95
CA LEU A 36 -7.00 -2.75 -92.18
C LEU A 36 -6.01 -3.76 -92.76
N ASP A 37 -5.93 -4.98 -92.20
CA ASP A 37 -5.08 -6.06 -92.72
C ASP A 37 -5.44 -6.44 -94.17
N ASP A 38 -6.73 -6.63 -94.46
CA ASP A 38 -7.24 -7.00 -95.80
C ASP A 38 -6.86 -5.95 -96.88
N ASN A 39 -7.02 -4.66 -96.53
CA ASN A 39 -6.68 -3.55 -97.42
C ASN A 39 -5.17 -3.48 -97.70
N VAL A 40 -4.35 -3.74 -96.69
CA VAL A 40 -2.88 -3.73 -96.82
C VAL A 40 -2.42 -4.93 -97.64
N GLN A 41 -2.97 -6.12 -97.42
CA GLN A 41 -2.63 -7.31 -98.19
C GLN A 41 -2.99 -7.13 -99.68
N SER A 42 -4.14 -6.52 -99.96
CA SER A 42 -4.56 -6.17 -101.33
C SER A 42 -3.60 -5.17 -101.99
N ALA A 43 -3.18 -4.13 -101.25
CA ALA A 43 -2.24 -3.13 -101.74
C ALA A 43 -0.83 -3.71 -101.98
N LEU A 44 -0.36 -4.59 -101.10
CA LEU A 44 0.92 -5.30 -101.25
C LEU A 44 0.90 -6.26 -102.43
N SER A 45 -0.21 -6.99 -102.65
CA SER A 45 -0.37 -7.85 -103.83
C SER A 45 -0.32 -7.04 -105.12
N ALA A 46 -1.06 -5.93 -105.19
CA ALA A 46 -1.05 -5.06 -106.37
C ALA A 46 0.34 -4.44 -106.63
N ALA A 47 1.07 -4.09 -105.57
CA ALA A 47 2.45 -3.61 -105.67
C ALA A 47 3.40 -4.72 -106.17
N GLY A 48 3.24 -5.94 -105.68
CA GLY A 48 4.01 -7.12 -106.12
C GLY A 48 3.75 -7.48 -107.59
N ASP A 49 2.49 -7.42 -108.04
CA ASP A 49 2.12 -7.62 -109.45
C ASP A 49 2.73 -6.54 -110.36
N ALA A 50 2.72 -5.28 -109.91
CA ALA A 50 3.37 -4.18 -110.61
C ALA A 50 4.90 -4.37 -110.69
N GLU A 51 5.54 -4.82 -109.60
CA GLU A 51 6.97 -5.14 -109.58
C GLU A 51 7.31 -6.30 -110.52
N SER A 52 6.52 -7.38 -110.51
CA SER A 52 6.68 -8.52 -111.41
C SER A 52 6.52 -8.11 -112.87
N SER A 53 5.57 -7.22 -113.17
CA SER A 53 5.35 -6.70 -114.52
C SER A 53 6.51 -5.82 -114.98
N ALA A 54 7.05 -4.96 -114.10
CA ALA A 54 8.24 -4.17 -114.38
C ALA A 54 9.48 -5.05 -114.62
N LYS A 55 9.68 -6.10 -113.81
CA LYS A 55 10.76 -7.09 -113.99
C LYS A 55 10.65 -7.86 -115.30
N LYS A 56 9.42 -8.27 -115.70
CA LYS A 56 9.17 -8.92 -116.99
C LYS A 56 9.45 -7.99 -118.16
N ALA A 57 9.05 -6.72 -118.07
CA ALA A 57 9.35 -5.71 -119.08
C ALA A 57 10.86 -5.45 -119.20
N GLN A 58 11.57 -5.38 -118.07
CA GLN A 58 13.03 -5.25 -118.02
C GLN A 58 13.73 -6.44 -118.71
N ALA A 59 13.28 -7.67 -118.47
CA ALA A 59 13.86 -8.86 -119.10
C ALA A 59 13.68 -8.85 -120.63
N LEU A 60 12.53 -8.39 -121.14
CA LEU A 60 12.26 -8.25 -122.57
C LEU A 60 13.07 -7.13 -123.24
N SER A 61 13.47 -6.10 -122.49
CA SER A 61 14.36 -5.04 -122.96
C SER A 61 15.83 -5.45 -123.05
N ALA A 62 16.22 -6.57 -122.41
CA ALA A 62 17.60 -7.06 -122.40
C ALA A 62 17.96 -8.02 -123.55
N ASP A 63 16.98 -8.58 -124.27
CA ASP A 63 17.15 -9.74 -125.16
C ASP A 63 17.14 -9.42 -126.69
N ARG A 64 17.34 -8.16 -127.11
CA ARG A 64 17.39 -7.79 -128.54
C ARG A 64 18.82 -7.71 -129.09
N GLY A 65 19.16 -8.70 -129.93
CA GLY A 65 20.50 -9.00 -130.42
C GLY A 65 21.14 -8.03 -131.43
N PHE A 66 22.46 -8.20 -131.52
CA PHE A 66 23.50 -7.52 -132.30
C PHE A 66 23.20 -7.37 -133.81
N PHE A 67 23.27 -6.15 -134.36
CA PHE A 67 24.19 -5.67 -135.42
C PHE A 67 23.64 -4.35 -136.05
N THR A 68 24.54 -3.38 -136.20
CA THR A 68 24.48 -2.09 -136.94
C THR A 68 23.68 -0.84 -136.46
N ASP A 69 22.75 -0.88 -135.49
CA ASP A 69 22.04 0.33 -134.95
C ASP A 69 22.39 0.72 -133.50
N LYS A 70 23.59 0.33 -133.05
CA LYS A 70 23.94 0.14 -131.62
C LYS A 70 23.83 1.34 -130.68
N LYS A 71 24.06 2.59 -131.13
CA LYS A 71 23.97 3.76 -130.22
C LYS A 71 22.52 4.09 -129.88
N ARG A 72 21.63 4.04 -130.87
CA ARG A 72 20.22 4.31 -130.68
C ARG A 72 19.56 3.22 -129.84
N THR A 73 19.85 1.95 -130.14
CA THR A 73 19.30 0.81 -129.38
C THR A 73 19.84 0.76 -127.94
N ALA A 74 21.12 1.13 -127.71
CA ALA A 74 21.66 1.24 -126.36
C ALA A 74 21.06 2.42 -125.58
N ILE A 75 20.82 3.56 -126.23
CA ILE A 75 20.13 4.70 -125.61
C ILE A 75 18.67 4.35 -125.30
N GLU A 76 17.96 3.68 -126.22
CA GLU A 76 16.59 3.21 -126.04
C GLU A 76 16.50 2.15 -124.92
N GLY A 77 17.46 1.22 -124.84
CA GLY A 77 17.55 0.24 -123.76
C GLY A 77 17.86 0.87 -122.39
N LEU A 78 18.73 1.87 -122.34
CA LEU A 78 19.08 2.57 -121.10
C LEU A 78 17.95 3.51 -120.64
N GLN A 79 17.22 4.11 -121.57
CA GLN A 79 15.99 4.86 -121.29
C GLN A 79 14.87 3.93 -120.80
N ALA A 80 14.69 2.76 -121.40
CA ALA A 80 13.75 1.75 -120.93
C ALA A 80 14.09 1.27 -119.52
N ALA A 81 15.37 0.94 -119.26
CA ALA A 81 15.84 0.57 -117.93
C ALA A 81 15.66 1.70 -116.90
N GLY A 82 15.89 2.97 -117.29
CA GLY A 82 15.65 4.13 -116.43
C GLY A 82 14.17 4.33 -116.10
N ILE A 83 13.27 4.13 -117.07
CA ILE A 83 11.82 4.18 -116.87
C ILE A 83 11.36 3.04 -115.93
N GLU A 84 11.85 1.82 -116.12
CA GLU A 84 11.50 0.69 -115.26
C GLU A 84 12.07 0.81 -113.85
N LEU A 85 13.29 1.34 -113.69
CA LEU A 85 13.85 1.65 -112.37
C LEU A 85 13.01 2.74 -111.67
N ALA A 86 12.61 3.79 -112.39
CA ALA A 86 11.74 4.82 -111.83
C ALA A 86 10.37 4.26 -111.40
N LYS A 87 9.78 3.35 -112.19
CA LYS A 87 8.56 2.63 -111.80
C LYS A 87 8.77 1.76 -110.58
N ALA A 88 9.86 1.00 -110.51
CA ALA A 88 10.17 0.16 -109.36
C ALA A 88 10.33 1.00 -108.08
N VAL A 89 11.10 2.10 -108.15
CA VAL A 89 11.26 3.05 -107.02
C VAL A 89 9.93 3.66 -106.61
N GLN A 90 9.09 4.06 -107.57
CA GLN A 90 7.76 4.58 -107.28
C GLN A 90 6.87 3.54 -106.59
N THR A 91 6.89 2.28 -107.03
CA THR A 91 6.13 1.18 -106.42
C THR A 91 6.65 0.87 -105.02
N SER A 92 7.96 0.80 -104.82
CA SER A 92 8.56 0.60 -103.49
C SER A 92 8.21 1.74 -102.52
N ALA A 93 8.24 3.00 -102.97
CA ALA A 93 7.85 4.14 -102.14
C ALA A 93 6.36 4.09 -101.75
N LYS A 94 5.48 3.65 -102.67
CA LYS A 94 4.06 3.41 -102.37
C LYS A 94 3.88 2.29 -101.34
N ALA A 95 4.57 1.16 -101.50
CA ALA A 95 4.52 0.05 -100.56
C ALA A 95 5.01 0.45 -99.15
N GLN A 96 6.09 1.22 -99.06
CA GLN A 96 6.59 1.76 -97.80
C GLN A 96 5.57 2.70 -97.14
N LYS A 97 4.96 3.61 -97.91
CA LYS A 97 3.91 4.50 -97.40
C LYS A 97 2.74 3.70 -96.82
N THR A 98 2.26 2.68 -97.55
CA THR A 98 1.19 1.79 -97.07
C THR A 98 1.58 1.06 -95.78
N ALA A 99 2.83 0.60 -95.67
CA ALA A 99 3.31 -0.06 -94.45
C ALA A 99 3.38 0.89 -93.24
N PHE A 100 3.76 2.15 -93.43
CA PHE A 100 3.74 3.15 -92.35
C PHE A 100 2.31 3.49 -91.92
N GLU A 101 1.40 3.71 -92.87
CA GLU A 101 -0.03 3.97 -92.57
C GLU A 101 -0.66 2.77 -91.83
N PHE A 102 -0.25 1.54 -92.17
CA PHE A 102 -0.65 0.34 -91.44
C PHE A 102 -0.17 0.35 -89.99
N GLN A 103 1.11 0.59 -89.75
CA GLN A 103 1.69 0.62 -88.41
C GLN A 103 1.06 1.71 -87.53
N GLU A 104 0.80 2.89 -88.08
CA GLU A 104 0.15 3.99 -87.37
C GLU A 104 -1.26 3.60 -86.93
N ARG A 105 -2.06 3.05 -87.84
CA ARG A 105 -3.43 2.62 -87.54
C ARG A 105 -3.48 1.43 -86.59
N LEU A 106 -2.55 0.48 -86.73
CA LEU A 106 -2.41 -0.64 -85.80
C LEU A 106 -2.11 -0.13 -84.38
N ALA A 107 -1.18 0.81 -84.25
CA ALA A 107 -0.86 1.43 -82.95
C ALA A 107 -2.06 2.18 -82.35
N GLU A 108 -2.84 2.90 -83.16
CA GLU A 108 -4.07 3.54 -82.69
C GLU A 108 -5.11 2.54 -82.17
N ILE A 109 -5.32 1.45 -82.90
CA ILE A 109 -6.26 0.39 -82.53
C ILE A 109 -5.80 -0.28 -81.23
N SER A 110 -4.52 -0.64 -81.13
CA SER A 110 -3.90 -1.22 -79.94
C SER A 110 -4.02 -0.28 -78.73
N SER A 111 -3.79 1.03 -78.93
CA SER A 111 -3.93 2.05 -77.88
C SER A 111 -5.37 2.18 -77.39
N LYS A 112 -6.35 2.16 -78.30
CA LYS A 112 -7.78 2.18 -77.94
C LYS A 112 -8.16 0.92 -77.15
N LEU A 113 -7.74 -0.26 -77.59
CA LEU A 113 -7.97 -1.52 -76.89
C LEU A 113 -7.34 -1.54 -75.49
N PHE A 114 -6.10 -1.07 -75.37
CA PHE A 114 -5.44 -0.90 -74.08
C PHE A 114 -6.21 0.08 -73.17
N GLY A 115 -6.64 1.23 -73.71
CA GLY A 115 -7.43 2.22 -73.00
C GLY A 115 -8.76 1.68 -72.47
N LEU A 116 -9.46 0.84 -73.26
CA LEU A 116 -10.67 0.15 -72.80
C LEU A 116 -10.38 -0.76 -71.59
N GLY A 117 -9.24 -1.46 -71.59
CA GLY A 117 -8.82 -2.34 -70.50
C GLY A 117 -8.27 -1.62 -69.25
N LEU A 118 -7.97 -0.32 -69.34
CA LEU A 118 -7.47 0.46 -68.20
C LEU A 118 -8.57 1.00 -67.28
N GLN A 119 -9.83 1.03 -67.74
CA GLN A 119 -10.92 1.71 -67.02
C GLN A 119 -11.15 1.21 -65.60
N ASN A 120 -11.18 -0.12 -65.41
CA ASN A 120 -11.25 -0.77 -64.10
C ASN A 120 -10.86 -2.26 -64.22
N ILE A 121 -10.77 -2.98 -63.10
CA ILE A 121 -10.37 -4.39 -63.07
C ILE A 121 -11.35 -5.28 -63.86
N ALA A 122 -12.66 -5.03 -63.77
CA ALA A 122 -13.67 -5.82 -64.50
C ALA A 122 -13.58 -5.61 -66.02
N ALA A 123 -13.45 -4.35 -66.47
CA ALA A 123 -13.23 -3.98 -67.86
C ALA A 123 -11.99 -4.65 -68.43
N ARG A 124 -10.90 -4.67 -67.65
CA ARG A 124 -9.65 -5.32 -68.02
C ARG A 124 -9.81 -6.82 -68.24
N GLN A 125 -10.47 -7.51 -67.33
CA GLN A 125 -10.70 -8.95 -67.43
C GLN A 125 -11.56 -9.30 -68.65
N ILE A 126 -12.57 -8.47 -68.96
CA ILE A 126 -13.39 -8.60 -70.17
C ILE A 126 -12.53 -8.40 -71.42
N VAL A 127 -11.74 -7.33 -71.48
CA VAL A 127 -10.86 -7.02 -72.62
C VAL A 127 -9.82 -8.11 -72.85
N VAL A 128 -9.11 -8.54 -71.80
CA VAL A 128 -8.11 -9.61 -71.89
C VAL A 128 -8.75 -10.90 -72.38
N ARG A 129 -9.88 -11.30 -71.81
CA ARG A 129 -10.57 -12.55 -72.19
C ARG A 129 -11.06 -12.50 -73.63
N GLU A 130 -11.64 -11.39 -74.06
CA GLU A 130 -12.15 -11.22 -75.43
C GLU A 130 -11.00 -11.23 -76.45
N LEU A 131 -9.90 -10.52 -76.16
CA LEU A 131 -8.70 -10.52 -77.00
C LEU A 131 -8.07 -11.91 -77.10
N GLU A 132 -7.91 -12.61 -75.98
CA GLU A 132 -7.38 -13.98 -75.97
C GLU A 132 -8.28 -14.97 -76.71
N ALA A 133 -9.59 -14.86 -76.56
CA ALA A 133 -10.54 -15.72 -77.26
C ALA A 133 -10.44 -15.53 -78.78
N ARG A 134 -10.34 -14.28 -79.24
CA ARG A 134 -10.20 -13.94 -80.66
C ARG A 134 -8.84 -14.32 -81.23
N LEU A 135 -7.75 -14.08 -80.50
CA LEU A 135 -6.42 -14.51 -80.92
C LEU A 135 -6.31 -16.03 -81.06
N LYS A 136 -7.03 -16.80 -80.23
CA LYS A 136 -7.12 -18.27 -80.34
C LYS A 136 -8.06 -18.75 -81.44
N GLY A 137 -9.12 -17.98 -81.73
CA GLY A 137 -10.14 -18.33 -82.71
C GLY A 137 -9.85 -17.88 -84.14
N ALA A 138 -8.98 -16.88 -84.33
CA ALA A 138 -8.58 -16.39 -85.64
C ALA A 138 -7.61 -17.37 -86.33
N SER A 139 -7.82 -17.65 -87.61
CA SER A 139 -6.80 -18.33 -88.43
C SER A 139 -5.63 -17.37 -88.75
N GLU A 140 -4.46 -17.90 -89.11
CA GLU A 140 -3.31 -17.06 -89.51
C GLU A 140 -3.61 -16.14 -90.72
N GLU A 141 -4.68 -16.45 -91.48
CA GLU A 141 -5.14 -15.66 -92.62
C GLU A 141 -6.04 -14.48 -92.23
N GLU A 142 -6.61 -14.45 -91.02
CA GLU A 142 -7.54 -13.39 -90.60
C GLU A 142 -6.88 -12.18 -89.95
N LEU A 143 -5.65 -12.31 -89.47
CA LEU A 143 -4.88 -11.24 -88.85
C LEU A 143 -3.40 -11.43 -89.19
N SER A 144 -2.73 -10.35 -89.59
CA SER A 144 -1.30 -10.38 -89.85
C SER A 144 -0.50 -10.73 -88.60
N GLU A 145 0.68 -11.34 -88.78
CA GLU A 145 1.56 -11.71 -87.66
C GLU A 145 1.97 -10.48 -86.83
N LEU A 146 2.16 -9.31 -87.48
CA LEU A 146 2.42 -8.06 -86.78
C LEU A 146 1.23 -7.65 -85.90
N ALA A 147 0.00 -7.71 -86.42
CA ALA A 147 -1.20 -7.40 -85.66
C ALA A 147 -1.40 -8.35 -84.48
N ARG A 148 -1.14 -9.66 -84.65
CA ARG A 148 -1.16 -10.66 -83.58
C ARG A 148 -0.16 -10.34 -82.46
N GLN A 149 1.07 -10.01 -82.83
CA GLN A 149 2.12 -9.67 -81.86
C GLN A 149 1.77 -8.41 -81.05
N GLU A 150 1.25 -7.37 -81.71
CA GLU A 150 0.81 -6.16 -81.04
C GLU A 150 -0.34 -6.43 -80.05
N LEU A 151 -1.35 -7.21 -80.44
CA LEU A 151 -2.45 -7.58 -79.56
C LEU A 151 -2.00 -8.45 -78.37
N LEU A 152 -1.06 -9.38 -78.57
CA LEU A 152 -0.43 -10.13 -77.48
C LEU A 152 0.33 -9.20 -76.52
N GLY A 153 0.98 -8.17 -77.06
CA GLY A 153 1.60 -7.10 -76.28
C GLY A 153 0.59 -6.37 -75.39
N VAL A 154 -0.55 -5.95 -75.96
CA VAL A 154 -1.66 -5.32 -75.21
C VAL A 154 -2.17 -6.23 -74.09
N VAL A 155 -2.40 -7.52 -74.38
CA VAL A 155 -2.83 -8.50 -73.36
C VAL A 155 -1.80 -8.62 -72.23
N ARG A 156 -0.50 -8.68 -72.54
CA ARG A 156 0.56 -8.78 -71.53
C ARG A 156 0.58 -7.54 -70.63
N GLN A 157 0.55 -6.35 -71.23
CA GLN A 157 0.55 -5.08 -70.50
C GLN A 157 -0.67 -4.95 -69.59
N LEU A 158 -1.86 -5.35 -70.06
CA LEU A 158 -3.06 -5.35 -69.21
C LEU A 158 -2.91 -6.30 -68.01
N LYS A 159 -2.40 -7.53 -68.21
CA LYS A 159 -2.18 -8.46 -67.10
C LYS A 159 -1.16 -7.95 -66.07
N GLU A 160 -0.07 -7.33 -66.52
CA GLU A 160 0.91 -6.70 -65.63
C GLU A 160 0.27 -5.58 -64.79
N GLN A 161 -0.55 -4.72 -65.42
CA GLN A 161 -1.31 -3.69 -64.73
C GLN A 161 -2.33 -4.27 -63.74
N GLU A 162 -2.95 -5.42 -64.02
CA GLU A 162 -3.89 -6.09 -63.09
C GLU A 162 -3.18 -6.54 -61.83
N SER A 163 -1.99 -7.13 -61.97
CA SER A 163 -1.15 -7.52 -60.84
C SER A 163 -0.80 -6.32 -59.95
N LEU A 164 -0.49 -5.17 -60.55
CA LEU A 164 -0.19 -3.94 -59.80
C LEU A 164 -1.42 -3.42 -59.04
N LEU A 165 -2.59 -3.36 -59.66
CA LEU A 165 -3.82 -2.92 -58.98
C LEU A 165 -4.18 -3.84 -57.81
N ARG A 166 -4.10 -5.17 -58.00
CA ARG A 166 -4.35 -6.12 -56.90
C ARG A 166 -3.40 -5.93 -55.72
N LYS A 167 -2.12 -5.64 -55.99
CA LYS A 167 -1.16 -5.30 -54.94
C LYS A 167 -1.52 -4.00 -54.24
N GLN A 168 -1.99 -2.99 -54.98
CA GLN A 168 -2.43 -1.72 -54.41
C GLN A 168 -3.65 -1.90 -53.50
N ASP A 169 -4.64 -2.71 -53.91
CA ASP A 169 -5.82 -3.00 -53.09
C ASP A 169 -5.44 -3.77 -51.81
N ALA A 170 -4.55 -4.76 -51.91
CA ALA A 170 -4.04 -5.47 -50.75
C ALA A 170 -3.29 -4.55 -49.76
N LEU A 171 -2.50 -3.60 -50.29
CA LEU A 171 -1.80 -2.61 -49.46
C LEU A 171 -2.79 -1.65 -48.77
N LYS A 172 -3.85 -1.22 -49.45
CA LYS A 172 -4.91 -0.41 -48.83
C LYS A 172 -5.61 -1.17 -47.70
N GLU A 173 -5.96 -2.44 -47.92
CA GLU A 173 -6.57 -3.27 -46.88
C GLU A 173 -5.65 -3.43 -45.66
N GLN A 174 -4.35 -3.61 -45.87
CA GLN A 174 -3.36 -3.62 -44.79
C GLN A 174 -3.29 -2.27 -44.06
N GLN A 175 -3.33 -1.16 -44.79
CA GLN A 175 -3.34 0.19 -44.21
C GLN A 175 -4.58 0.41 -43.33
N ASP A 176 -5.76 -0.02 -43.77
CA ASP A 176 -7.00 0.10 -43.00
C ASP A 176 -6.98 -0.75 -41.71
N LYS A 177 -6.43 -1.97 -41.81
CA LYS A 177 -6.20 -2.84 -40.63
C LYS A 177 -5.23 -2.20 -39.64
N LEU A 178 -4.14 -1.60 -40.13
CA LEU A 178 -3.18 -0.88 -39.29
C LEU A 178 -3.83 0.34 -38.63
N ALA A 179 -4.60 1.15 -39.38
CA ALA A 179 -5.28 2.32 -38.87
C ALA A 179 -6.30 1.97 -37.77
N SER A 180 -7.10 0.93 -37.98
CA SER A 180 -8.05 0.44 -36.97
C SER A 180 -7.35 -0.15 -35.74
N GLY A 181 -6.22 -0.85 -35.93
CA GLY A 181 -5.37 -1.33 -34.84
C GLY A 181 -4.78 -0.20 -34.00
N LEU A 182 -4.25 0.85 -34.65
CA LEU A 182 -3.75 2.06 -34.00
C LEU A 182 -4.83 2.75 -33.17
N ALA A 183 -6.03 2.96 -33.73
CA ALA A 183 -7.15 3.55 -33.00
C ALA A 183 -7.59 2.73 -31.77
N SER A 184 -7.47 1.40 -31.84
CA SER A 184 -7.71 0.52 -30.70
C SER A 184 -6.64 0.66 -29.61
N HIS A 185 -5.36 0.74 -30.02
CA HIS A 185 -4.25 0.98 -29.11
C HIS A 185 -4.35 2.35 -28.42
N ASP A 186 -4.73 3.41 -29.13
CA ASP A 186 -4.93 4.74 -28.56
C ASP A 186 -5.99 4.74 -27.47
N LYS A 187 -7.11 4.03 -27.67
CA LYS A 187 -8.14 3.85 -26.64
C LYS A 187 -7.59 3.11 -25.41
N LYS A 188 -6.76 2.08 -25.63
CA LYS A 188 -6.15 1.33 -24.53
C LYS A 188 -5.13 2.16 -23.76
N ILE A 189 -4.34 2.98 -24.44
CA ILE A 189 -3.40 3.93 -23.82
C ILE A 189 -4.17 4.95 -22.98
N ALA A 190 -5.24 5.55 -23.53
CA ALA A 190 -6.08 6.50 -22.80
C ALA A 190 -6.67 5.87 -21.52
N TYR A 191 -7.18 4.64 -21.62
CA TYR A 191 -7.69 3.90 -20.46
C TYR A 191 -6.60 3.66 -19.40
N LEU A 192 -5.40 3.23 -19.81
CA LEU A 192 -4.29 2.97 -18.89
C LEU A 192 -3.77 4.25 -18.22
N LEU A 193 -3.74 5.37 -18.95
CA LEU A 193 -3.40 6.67 -18.38
C LEU A 193 -4.39 7.09 -17.30
N GLN A 194 -5.70 7.03 -17.60
CA GLN A 194 -6.74 7.34 -16.63
C GLN A 194 -6.64 6.48 -15.37
N HIS A 195 -6.44 5.16 -15.55
CA HIS A 195 -6.29 4.26 -14.41
C HIS A 195 -5.03 4.56 -13.57
N THR A 196 -3.96 5.01 -14.22
CA THR A 196 -2.72 5.40 -13.54
C THR A 196 -2.93 6.69 -12.73
N ASP A 197 -3.66 7.66 -13.27
CA ASP A 197 -4.00 8.90 -12.56
C ASP A 197 -4.89 8.63 -11.34
N ASP A 198 -5.90 7.75 -11.48
CA ASP A 198 -6.77 7.34 -10.37
C ASP A 198 -5.96 6.66 -9.25
N LEU A 199 -5.07 5.72 -9.60
CA LEU A 199 -4.17 5.08 -8.64
C LEU A 199 -3.25 6.08 -7.97
N HIS A 200 -2.72 7.04 -8.73
CA HIS A 200 -1.85 8.08 -8.18
C HIS A 200 -2.60 8.97 -7.17
N ALA A 201 -3.83 9.37 -7.49
CA ALA A 201 -4.68 10.14 -6.58
C ALA A 201 -4.98 9.39 -5.27
N ILE A 202 -5.30 8.09 -5.36
CA ILE A 202 -5.53 7.23 -4.17
C ILE A 202 -4.27 7.15 -3.31
N LEU A 203 -3.09 6.94 -3.92
CA LEU A 203 -1.83 6.85 -3.20
C LEU A 203 -1.47 8.17 -2.52
N VAL A 204 -1.61 9.30 -3.20
CA VAL A 204 -1.38 10.64 -2.64
C VAL A 204 -2.31 10.89 -1.45
N GLY A 205 -3.60 10.56 -1.57
CA GLY A 205 -4.56 10.69 -0.47
C GLY A 205 -4.19 9.83 0.74
N ARG A 206 -3.75 8.59 0.52
CA ARG A 206 -3.33 7.69 1.60
C ARG A 206 -2.05 8.14 2.28
N ILE A 207 -1.07 8.63 1.52
CA ILE A 207 0.17 9.20 2.06
C ILE A 207 -0.15 10.43 2.92
N GLY A 208 -0.99 11.35 2.41
CA GLY A 208 -1.42 12.52 3.18
C GLY A 208 -2.13 12.17 4.49
N GLY A 209 -3.00 11.15 4.47
CA GLY A 209 -3.63 10.62 5.69
C GLY A 209 -2.61 10.07 6.70
N MET A 210 -1.65 9.26 6.22
CA MET A 210 -0.58 8.72 7.08
C MET A 210 0.30 9.83 7.68
N GLU A 211 0.60 10.89 6.93
CA GLU A 211 1.36 12.03 7.45
C GLU A 211 0.60 12.77 8.55
N GLN A 212 -0.72 12.91 8.42
CA GLN A 212 -1.55 13.54 9.44
C GLN A 212 -1.62 12.67 10.71
N ASP A 213 -1.79 11.36 10.56
CA ASP A 213 -1.82 10.44 11.69
C ASP A 213 -0.46 10.38 12.40
N ALA A 214 0.65 10.41 11.65
CA ALA A 214 1.99 10.48 12.22
C ALA A 214 2.20 11.77 13.04
N LYS A 215 1.71 12.91 12.55
CA LYS A 215 1.76 14.18 13.30
C LYS A 215 0.97 14.10 14.61
N ARG A 216 -0.25 13.55 14.57
CA ARG A 216 -1.07 13.34 15.77
C ARG A 216 -0.38 12.42 16.78
N GLN A 217 0.18 11.32 16.30
CA GLN A 217 0.92 10.39 17.16
C GLN A 217 2.14 11.05 17.81
N GLU A 218 2.85 11.92 17.09
CA GLU A 218 3.99 12.67 17.65
C GLU A 218 3.53 13.65 18.74
N GLU A 219 2.43 14.38 18.52
CA GLU A 219 1.82 15.25 19.53
C GLU A 219 1.39 14.47 20.78
N ASP A 220 0.74 13.32 20.60
CA ASP A 220 0.33 12.43 21.69
C ASP A 220 1.55 11.92 22.47
N ILE A 221 2.60 11.46 21.78
CA ILE A 221 3.83 10.98 22.41
C ILE A 221 4.51 12.11 23.21
N GLN A 222 4.54 13.33 22.67
CA GLN A 222 5.10 14.49 23.37
C GLN A 222 4.30 14.81 24.65
N SER A 223 2.97 14.80 24.57
CA SER A 223 2.11 15.03 25.75
C SER A 223 2.31 13.96 26.84
N LEU A 224 2.39 12.68 26.45
CA LEU A 224 2.66 11.57 27.36
C LEU A 224 4.03 11.69 28.02
N ARG A 225 5.06 12.08 27.27
CA ARG A 225 6.40 12.31 27.82
C ARG A 225 6.41 13.43 28.85
N GLN A 226 5.68 14.51 28.58
CA GLN A 226 5.55 15.61 29.54
C GLN A 226 4.86 15.15 30.82
N HIS A 227 3.71 14.48 30.72
CA HIS A 227 3.01 13.94 31.88
C HIS A 227 3.85 12.94 32.69
N MET A 228 4.61 12.08 32.01
CA MET A 228 5.53 11.15 32.69
C MET A 228 6.62 11.89 33.45
N SER A 229 7.19 12.96 32.89
CA SER A 229 8.18 13.80 33.57
C SER A 229 7.58 14.51 34.79
N GLU A 230 6.37 15.06 34.66
CA GLU A 230 5.64 15.72 35.76
C GLU A 230 5.34 14.73 36.89
N ASN A 231 4.80 13.56 36.56
CA ASN A 231 4.53 12.50 37.52
C ASN A 231 5.83 12.03 38.21
N GLN A 232 6.93 11.88 37.47
CA GLN A 232 8.21 11.50 38.05
C GLN A 232 8.74 12.56 39.03
N ALA A 233 8.55 13.85 38.72
CA ALA A 233 8.90 14.96 39.62
C ALA A 233 8.00 15.00 40.88
N GLN A 234 6.70 14.72 40.74
CA GLN A 234 5.80 14.64 41.88
C GLN A 234 6.14 13.47 42.81
N VAL A 235 6.42 12.30 42.23
CA VAL A 235 6.83 11.11 43.00
C VAL A 235 8.15 11.35 43.71
N SER A 236 9.15 11.96 43.06
CA SER A 236 10.42 12.25 43.70
C SER A 236 10.26 13.23 44.87
N LEU A 237 9.43 14.27 44.70
CA LEU A 237 9.11 15.22 45.77
C LEU A 237 8.41 14.52 46.95
N ALA A 238 7.37 13.72 46.69
CA ALA A 238 6.68 12.97 47.73
C ALA A 238 7.60 12.00 48.47
N LEU A 239 8.51 11.31 47.76
CA LEU A 239 9.51 10.44 48.39
C LEU A 239 10.46 11.23 49.30
N THR A 240 10.88 12.43 48.89
CA THR A 240 11.73 13.28 49.74
C THR A 240 11.00 13.78 50.99
N GLU A 241 9.73 14.20 50.85
CA GLU A 241 8.90 14.63 51.97
C GLU A 241 8.66 13.49 52.96
N HIS A 242 8.23 12.32 52.47
CA HIS A 242 8.04 11.14 53.30
C HIS A 242 9.34 10.65 53.95
N GLY A 243 10.46 10.69 53.22
CA GLY A 243 11.78 10.38 53.76
C GLY A 243 12.16 11.29 54.93
N SER A 244 11.91 12.60 54.80
CA SER A 244 12.16 13.57 55.88
C SER A 244 11.26 13.34 57.10
N ALA A 245 9.98 13.03 56.87
CA ALA A 245 9.03 12.74 57.94
C ALA A 245 9.39 11.44 58.69
N LEU A 246 9.83 10.41 57.96
CA LEU A 246 10.30 9.16 58.55
C LEU A 246 11.56 9.40 59.40
N ALA A 247 12.53 10.19 58.90
CA ALA A 247 13.72 10.54 59.67
C ALA A 247 13.35 11.26 60.99
N ALA A 248 12.42 12.22 60.95
CA ALA A 248 11.94 12.91 62.15
C ALA A 248 11.23 11.97 63.14
N LEU A 249 10.45 11.00 62.65
CA LEU A 249 9.82 9.98 63.48
C LEU A 249 10.84 9.05 64.15
N VAL A 250 11.87 8.63 63.41
CA VAL A 250 12.96 7.81 63.94
C VAL A 250 13.73 8.57 65.03
N GLU A 251 14.05 9.85 64.82
CA GLU A 251 14.66 10.67 65.87
C GLU A 251 13.76 10.77 67.11
N ARG A 252 12.45 10.97 66.91
CA ARG A 252 11.49 11.07 68.02
C ARG A 252 11.38 9.75 68.79
N ALA A 253 11.35 8.62 68.10
CA ALA A 253 11.36 7.29 68.70
C ALA A 253 12.63 7.08 69.54
N GLY A 254 13.81 7.41 69.00
CA GLY A 254 15.07 7.34 69.74
C GLY A 254 15.08 8.21 71.00
N ARG A 255 14.48 9.41 70.96
CA ARG A 255 14.31 10.25 72.17
C ARG A 255 13.37 9.62 73.20
N VAL A 256 12.33 8.89 72.78
CA VAL A 256 11.42 8.18 73.68
C VAL A 256 12.13 6.98 74.32
N ASP A 257 12.89 6.21 73.55
CA ASP A 257 13.67 5.07 74.07
C ASP A 257 14.67 5.51 75.14
N LEU A 258 15.39 6.63 74.92
CA LEU A 258 16.28 7.21 75.93
C LEU A 258 15.52 7.58 77.22
N LYS A 259 14.35 8.22 77.10
CA LYS A 259 13.51 8.54 78.28
C LYS A 259 13.01 7.29 79.00
N LEU A 260 12.65 6.23 78.26
CA LEU A 260 12.22 4.97 78.86
C LEU A 260 13.37 4.31 79.63
N ASN A 261 14.59 4.34 79.10
CA ASN A 261 15.77 3.86 79.80
C ASN A 261 16.06 4.67 81.07
N ASP A 262 16.05 6.01 81.00
CA ASP A 262 16.21 6.88 82.18
C ASP A 262 15.15 6.56 83.25
N HIS A 263 13.89 6.37 82.85
CA HIS A 263 12.82 5.99 83.77
C HIS A 263 13.00 4.58 84.34
N ALA A 264 13.49 3.62 83.55
CA ALA A 264 13.80 2.27 84.02
C ALA A 264 14.92 2.29 85.07
N GLU A 265 15.98 3.08 84.85
CA GLU A 265 17.05 3.29 85.82
C GLU A 265 16.51 3.95 87.10
N GLN A 266 15.69 5.00 86.98
CA GLN A 266 15.05 5.63 88.13
C GLN A 266 14.16 4.66 88.92
N LEU A 267 13.40 3.81 88.24
CA LEU A 267 12.59 2.77 88.87
C LEU A 267 13.47 1.77 89.61
N GLN A 268 14.59 1.33 89.04
CA GLN A 268 15.54 0.43 89.70
C GLN A 268 16.16 1.06 90.96
N VAL A 269 16.55 2.33 90.88
CA VAL A 269 17.03 3.10 92.04
C VAL A 269 15.93 3.21 93.10
N SER A 270 14.70 3.52 92.71
CA SER A 270 13.57 3.60 93.65
C SER A 270 13.25 2.24 94.30
N ALA A 271 13.33 1.14 93.54
CA ALA A 271 13.09 -0.21 94.02
C ALA A 271 14.17 -0.66 95.02
N SER A 272 15.45 -0.39 94.73
CA SER A 272 16.55 -0.65 95.67
C SER A 272 16.42 0.18 96.96
N LYS A 273 16.03 1.45 96.86
CA LYS A 273 15.74 2.30 98.02
C LYS A 273 14.56 1.76 98.84
N ALA A 274 13.47 1.35 98.18
CA ALA A 274 12.32 0.76 98.84
C ALA A 274 12.67 -0.56 99.55
N HIS A 275 13.49 -1.41 98.92
CA HIS A 275 14.00 -2.63 99.55
C HIS A 275 14.86 -2.33 100.79
N GLY A 276 15.75 -1.32 100.71
CA GLY A 276 16.54 -0.86 101.86
C GLY A 276 15.67 -0.34 103.01
N LEU A 277 14.66 0.49 102.71
CA LEU A 277 13.68 0.94 103.70
C LEU A 277 12.89 -0.23 104.29
N GLY A 278 12.54 -1.24 103.48
CA GLY A 278 11.90 -2.47 103.96
C GLY A 278 12.73 -3.20 105.01
N LYS A 279 14.04 -3.34 104.79
CA LYS A 279 14.96 -3.90 105.80
C LYS A 279 14.98 -3.09 107.10
N VAL A 280 15.09 -1.76 106.99
CA VAL A 280 15.05 -0.86 108.16
C VAL A 280 13.73 -1.00 108.93
N VAL A 281 12.60 -1.14 108.23
CA VAL A 281 11.29 -1.35 108.86
C VAL A 281 11.24 -2.70 109.59
N GLU A 282 11.79 -3.77 109.01
CA GLU A 282 11.86 -5.07 109.70
C GLU A 282 12.81 -5.03 110.92
N GLU A 283 13.99 -4.42 110.82
CA GLU A 283 14.88 -4.18 111.97
C GLU A 283 14.15 -3.40 113.07
N ARG A 284 13.44 -2.33 112.71
CA ARG A 284 12.63 -1.54 113.66
C ARG A 284 11.49 -2.35 114.29
N LYS A 285 10.86 -3.27 113.55
CA LYS A 285 9.84 -4.18 114.09
C LYS A 285 10.44 -5.15 115.09
N GLU A 286 11.61 -5.72 114.81
CA GLU A 286 12.34 -6.58 115.73
C GLU A 286 12.74 -5.82 117.00
N GLU A 287 13.28 -4.60 116.86
CA GLU A 287 13.56 -3.71 118.00
C GLU A 287 12.31 -3.43 118.84
N THR A 288 11.20 -3.08 118.20
CA THR A 288 9.95 -2.81 118.93
C THR A 288 9.35 -4.07 119.57
N PHE A 289 9.51 -5.24 118.96
CA PHE A 289 9.12 -6.51 119.56
C PHE A 289 9.95 -6.81 120.81
N ALA A 290 11.28 -6.67 120.73
CA ALA A 290 12.19 -6.83 121.86
C ALA A 290 11.86 -5.85 123.00
N LEU A 291 11.63 -4.57 122.68
CA LEU A 291 11.22 -3.56 123.66
C LEU A 291 9.87 -3.89 124.31
N ARG A 292 8.88 -4.37 123.55
CA ARG A 292 7.58 -4.82 124.10
C ARG A 292 7.74 -5.99 125.07
N GLN A 293 8.59 -6.95 124.73
CA GLN A 293 8.91 -8.08 125.60
C GLN A 293 9.54 -7.59 126.91
N GLN A 294 10.52 -6.69 126.82
CA GLN A 294 11.18 -6.10 127.98
C GLN A 294 10.21 -5.30 128.89
N ILE A 295 9.28 -4.55 128.31
CA ILE A 295 8.22 -3.85 129.06
C ILE A 295 7.31 -4.86 129.78
N SER A 296 6.96 -5.97 129.13
CA SER A 296 6.12 -7.01 129.75
C SER A 296 6.81 -7.66 130.96
N GLU A 297 8.12 -7.89 130.87
CA GLU A 297 8.94 -8.40 131.98
C GLU A 297 9.00 -7.39 133.14
N GLN A 298 9.19 -6.11 132.84
CA GLN A 298 9.16 -5.04 133.85
C GLN A 298 7.79 -4.93 134.52
N GLN A 299 6.70 -5.08 133.78
CA GLN A 299 5.34 -5.12 134.34
C GLN A 299 5.14 -6.32 135.27
N LEU A 300 5.69 -7.48 134.92
CA LEU A 300 5.63 -8.68 135.75
C LEU A 300 6.42 -8.51 137.06
N LEU A 301 7.61 -7.89 136.98
CA LEU A 301 8.41 -7.50 138.14
C LEU A 301 7.68 -6.50 139.04
N LEU A 302 7.05 -5.48 138.47
CA LEU A 302 6.24 -4.51 139.20
C LEU A 302 5.03 -5.17 139.89
N GLN A 303 4.36 -6.13 139.23
CA GLN A 303 3.30 -6.92 139.85
C GLN A 303 3.83 -7.80 141.00
N GLY A 304 5.03 -8.35 140.86
CA GLY A 304 5.72 -9.09 141.92
C GLY A 304 6.03 -8.22 143.13
N LEU A 305 6.62 -7.03 142.90
CA LEU A 305 6.95 -6.08 143.95
C LEU A 305 5.70 -5.53 144.66
N SER A 306 4.64 -5.21 143.92
CA SER A 306 3.37 -4.74 144.51
C SER A 306 2.68 -5.82 145.35
N ARG A 307 2.72 -7.09 144.93
CA ARG A 307 2.25 -8.21 145.77
C ARG A 307 3.08 -8.37 147.04
N ALA A 308 4.41 -8.24 146.96
CA ALA A 308 5.29 -8.32 148.12
C ALA A 308 5.03 -7.16 149.11
N LEU A 309 4.76 -5.96 148.58
CA LEU A 309 4.44 -4.79 149.39
C LEU A 309 3.10 -4.95 150.13
N ALA A 310 2.06 -5.44 149.45
CA ALA A 310 0.76 -5.74 150.06
C ALA A 310 0.87 -6.82 151.16
N LEU A 311 1.76 -7.81 150.98
CA LEU A 311 2.03 -8.85 151.98
C LEU A 311 2.81 -8.32 153.19
N ALA A 312 3.66 -7.32 153.00
CA ALA A 312 4.36 -6.63 154.07
C ALA A 312 3.43 -5.71 154.88
N GLU A 313 2.53 -4.98 154.21
CA GLU A 313 1.49 -4.17 154.87
C GLU A 313 0.55 -5.02 155.73
N ALA A 314 0.06 -6.15 155.20
CA ALA A 314 -0.78 -7.08 155.95
C ALA A 314 -0.08 -7.65 157.21
N LYS A 315 1.24 -7.89 157.14
CA LYS A 315 2.04 -8.33 158.31
C LYS A 315 2.25 -7.22 159.34
N ALA A 316 2.37 -5.97 158.91
CA ALA A 316 2.50 -4.82 159.80
C ALA A 316 1.18 -4.53 160.55
N GLU A 317 0.04 -4.68 159.88
CA GLU A 317 -1.30 -4.58 160.52
C GLU A 317 -1.52 -5.70 161.56
N GLN A 318 -1.05 -6.92 161.28
CA GLN A 318 -1.19 -8.04 162.22
C GLN A 318 -0.33 -7.88 163.48
N ALA A 319 0.85 -7.25 163.37
CA ALA A 319 1.72 -6.95 164.50
C ALA A 319 1.17 -5.83 165.40
N THR A 320 0.53 -4.81 164.81
CA THR A 320 -0.05 -3.67 165.54
C THR A 320 -1.34 -4.05 166.28
N ALA A 321 -2.17 -4.92 165.71
CA ALA A 321 -3.35 -5.48 166.38
C ALA A 321 -2.98 -6.30 167.64
N GLY A 322 -1.91 -7.11 167.56
CA GLY A 322 -1.44 -7.95 168.68
C GLY A 322 -0.96 -7.14 169.90
N LEU A 323 -0.28 -6.01 169.67
CA LEU A 323 0.21 -5.14 170.75
C LEU A 323 -0.92 -4.42 171.50
N SER A 324 -1.99 -4.00 170.82
CA SER A 324 -3.15 -3.34 171.44
C SER A 324 -3.89 -4.25 172.43
N SER A 325 -4.05 -5.54 172.10
CA SER A 325 -4.76 -6.51 172.93
C SER A 325 -4.05 -6.85 174.26
N SER A 326 -2.73 -6.65 174.33
CA SER A 326 -1.93 -6.92 175.52
C SER A 326 -1.95 -5.78 176.54
N LEU A 327 -2.24 -4.55 176.08
CA LEU A 327 -2.31 -3.36 176.94
C LEU A 327 -3.65 -3.29 177.70
N ASP A 328 -4.77 -3.60 177.04
CA ASP A 328 -6.10 -3.54 177.66
C ASP A 328 -6.30 -4.56 178.79
N ARG A 329 -5.65 -5.73 178.70
CA ARG A 329 -5.69 -6.74 179.78
C ARG A 329 -4.91 -6.32 181.04
N ARG A 330 -3.89 -5.48 180.92
CA ARG A 330 -3.08 -5.02 182.06
C ARG A 330 -3.70 -3.82 182.79
N VAL A 331 -4.50 -3.00 182.10
CA VAL A 331 -5.19 -1.85 182.70
C VAL A 331 -6.42 -2.28 183.53
N ASN A 332 -7.16 -3.30 183.10
CA ASN A 332 -8.38 -3.74 183.81
C ASN A 332 -8.14 -4.48 185.14
N VAL A 333 -6.97 -5.09 185.35
CA VAL A 333 -6.66 -5.78 186.62
C VAL A 333 -6.18 -4.81 187.71
N LEU A 334 -5.52 -3.71 187.33
CA LEU A 334 -5.06 -2.68 188.27
C LEU A 334 -6.20 -1.80 188.83
N LEU A 335 -7.31 -1.67 188.11
CA LEU A 335 -8.51 -0.92 188.55
C LEU A 335 -9.43 -1.69 189.52
N ALA A 336 -9.33 -3.02 189.59
CA ALA A 336 -10.16 -3.82 190.50
C ALA A 336 -9.59 -3.89 191.94
N VAL A 337 -8.31 -3.57 192.14
CA VAL A 337 -7.65 -3.64 193.46
C VAL A 337 -7.78 -2.33 194.26
N SER A 338 -8.16 -1.21 193.63
CA SER A 338 -8.20 0.11 194.27
C SER A 338 -9.57 0.57 194.78
N VAL A 339 -10.67 -0.17 194.54
CA VAL A 339 -12.04 0.29 194.88
C VAL A 339 -12.63 -0.32 196.16
N THR A 340 -12.04 -1.36 196.75
CA THR A 340 -12.53 -1.90 198.06
C THR A 340 -11.74 -1.40 199.29
N MET A 341 -10.65 -0.65 199.11
CA MET A 341 -9.92 -0.01 200.22
C MET A 341 -10.43 1.38 200.62
N ALA A 342 -11.46 1.93 199.97
CA ALA A 342 -11.84 3.35 200.10
C ALA A 342 -13.23 3.65 200.72
N MET A 343 -13.89 2.71 201.40
CA MET A 343 -15.09 3.02 202.21
C MET A 343 -15.18 2.21 203.51
N GLY A 344 -14.29 2.53 204.44
CA GLY A 344 -14.70 2.71 205.83
C GLY A 344 -15.03 4.20 206.04
N LEU A 345 -16.08 4.50 206.81
CA LEU A 345 -16.37 5.81 207.41
C LEU A 345 -16.92 6.93 206.50
N ALA A 346 -18.24 6.93 206.30
CA ALA A 346 -19.06 8.13 206.53
C ALA A 346 -20.52 7.76 206.76
N VAL A 347 -21.07 8.22 207.89
CA VAL A 347 -22.47 8.18 208.35
C VAL A 347 -22.81 7.07 209.37
N ALA A 348 -22.32 7.28 210.60
CA ALA A 348 -23.17 7.22 211.78
C ALA A 348 -23.60 8.67 212.10
N MET A 349 -24.71 9.11 211.51
CA MET A 349 -25.56 10.19 211.99
C MET A 349 -26.94 10.07 211.35
N TYR A 350 -27.75 9.12 211.85
CA TYR A 350 -28.97 9.39 212.63
C TYR A 350 -29.79 8.09 212.81
N PHE A 351 -30.38 7.90 214.02
CA PHE A 351 -31.08 6.72 214.59
C PHE A 351 -30.15 5.62 215.14
N LEU A 352 -30.35 4.96 216.29
CA LEU A 352 -31.42 4.87 217.31
C LEU A 352 -32.86 5.00 216.82
N HIS A 353 -33.42 3.92 216.28
CA HIS A 353 -34.10 2.96 217.15
C HIS A 353 -33.57 1.56 216.84
#